data_AF-A0A2H0V4W8-F1
#
_entry.id   AF-A0A2H0V4W8-F1
#
_cell.length_a   1.000
_cell.length_b   1.000
_cell.length_c   1.000
_cell.angle_alpha   90.00
_cell.angle_beta   90.00
_cell.angle_gamma   90.00
#
_symmetry.space_group_name_H-M   'P 1'
#
loop_
_entity.id
_entity.type
_entity.pdbx_description
1 polymer ?
#
loop_
_entity_poly.entity_id
_entity_poly.type
_entity_poly.pdbx_seq_one_letter_code
_entity_poly.pdbx_strand_id
1 'polypeptide(L)'
;MRQPGGNKGQTLIEVIVVVALFFLLVTGTVMLSGRYFNGLLYAQELAAVQIYVDQTYAIIDSMAQEDWTNMAVGQYGLIYSGGIWSFGGSSDIIKSKYTRQVSVAAVQRDDNCQVVFSGGIEDPDTKMIAVQFAWNGVTGNKNESFSRYLTHWQAPERTCVEAQAGNLVLNIDNSSIDATRKSIVGTVLSNEGVISITIDKMIITWTEPGNMVFIKIDGTNYWHATSGVGLPIGSQPSGTEIDIVDFVLEPGLSYDIDNIRFDSKVDGSEVTITAVMGDGSTKTEVTTPPFIP
;
A
#
# COMPACT_ATOMS: atom_id res chain seq x y z
N MET A 1 -6.92 41.60 82.19
CA MET A 1 -6.10 40.52 81.60
C MET A 1 -7.03 39.37 81.26
N ARG A 2 -7.30 39.16 79.96
CA ARG A 2 -8.22 38.12 79.45
C ARG A 2 -7.39 36.91 79.08
N GLN A 3 -7.56 35.78 79.76
CA GLN A 3 -6.89 34.53 79.40
C GLN A 3 -7.41 34.04 78.03
N PRO A 4 -6.53 33.66 77.08
CA PRO A 4 -6.97 33.00 75.86
C PRO A 4 -7.20 31.51 76.17
N GLY A 5 -8.47 31.16 76.40
CA GLY A 5 -8.91 29.76 76.47
C GLY A 5 -9.19 29.23 75.08
N GLY A 6 -8.38 28.27 74.60
CA GLY A 6 -8.66 27.61 73.31
C GLY A 6 -7.62 26.64 72.73
N ASN A 7 -6.70 26.05 73.51
CA ASN A 7 -5.49 25.42 72.91
C ASN A 7 -5.43 23.87 72.94
N LYS A 8 -6.48 23.15 73.37
CA LYS A 8 -6.44 21.67 73.42
C LYS A 8 -7.27 20.97 72.32
N GLY A 9 -8.41 21.56 71.94
CA GLY A 9 -9.25 21.04 70.85
C GLY A 9 -8.65 21.29 69.45
N GLN A 10 -7.96 22.42 69.26
CA GLN A 10 -7.29 22.77 68.00
C GLN A 10 -6.07 21.86 67.74
N THR A 11 -5.33 21.46 68.77
CA THR A 11 -4.18 20.54 68.62
C THR A 11 -4.61 19.13 68.23
N LEU A 12 -5.75 18.63 68.74
CA LEU A 12 -6.22 17.29 68.40
C LEU A 12 -6.67 17.19 66.93
N ILE A 13 -7.40 18.19 66.43
CA ILE A 13 -7.83 18.19 65.03
C ILE A 13 -6.65 18.35 64.06
N GLU A 14 -5.64 19.15 64.42
CA GLU A 14 -4.41 19.29 63.64
C GLU A 14 -3.64 17.97 63.54
N VAL A 15 -3.50 17.23 64.66
CA VAL A 15 -2.87 15.91 64.65
C VAL A 15 -3.63 14.92 63.77
N ILE A 16 -4.98 14.90 63.84
CA ILE A 16 -5.79 14.01 63.00
C ILE A 16 -5.64 14.36 61.51
N VAL A 17 -5.65 15.65 61.17
CA VAL A 17 -5.48 16.12 59.79
C VAL A 17 -4.08 15.78 59.26
N VAL A 18 -3.03 16.01 60.06
CA VAL A 18 -1.64 15.69 59.68
C VAL A 18 -1.46 14.19 59.48
N VAL A 19 -2.03 13.36 60.35
CA VAL A 19 -1.98 11.90 60.22
C VAL A 19 -2.75 11.43 58.97
N ALA A 20 -3.92 11.99 58.69
CA ALA A 20 -4.69 11.68 57.48
C ALA A 20 -3.92 12.05 56.20
N LEU A 21 -3.31 13.25 56.16
CA LEU A 21 -2.47 13.69 55.05
C LEU A 21 -1.23 12.81 54.88
N PHE A 22 -0.60 12.41 55.98
CA PHE A 22 0.54 11.50 55.96
C PHE A 22 0.17 10.16 55.32
N PHE A 23 -0.97 9.56 55.70
CA PHE A 23 -1.44 8.31 55.09
C PHE A 23 -1.76 8.47 53.60
N LEU A 24 -2.36 9.59 53.18
CA LEU A 24 -2.60 9.88 51.77
C LEU A 24 -1.30 9.98 50.97
N LEU A 25 -0.28 10.66 51.50
CA LEU A 25 1.02 10.79 50.85
C LEU A 25 1.77 9.45 50.76
N VAL A 26 1.79 8.67 51.84
CA VAL A 26 2.45 7.36 51.86
C VAL A 26 1.79 6.40 50.88
N THR A 27 0.46 6.30 50.89
CA THR A 27 -0.27 5.40 49.98
C THR A 27 -0.08 5.81 48.52
N GLY A 28 -0.19 7.11 48.21
CA GLY A 28 0.07 7.63 46.87
C GLY A 28 1.50 7.34 46.39
N THR A 29 2.49 7.54 47.26
CA THR A 29 3.90 7.28 46.93
C THR A 29 4.16 5.81 46.64
N VAL A 30 3.68 4.90 47.51
CA VAL A 30 3.86 3.45 47.32
C VAL A 30 3.21 2.96 46.02
N MET A 31 2.00 3.44 45.70
CA MET A 31 1.33 3.09 44.45
C MET A 31 2.09 3.58 43.22
N LEU A 32 2.58 4.82 43.23
CA LEU A 32 3.35 5.39 42.13
C LEU A 32 4.69 4.68 41.95
N SER A 33 5.41 4.40 43.04
CA SER A 33 6.66 3.63 43.00
C SER A 33 6.44 2.23 42.44
N GLY A 34 5.38 1.52 42.86
CA GLY A 34 5.05 0.21 42.31
C GLY A 34 4.80 0.24 40.80
N ARG A 35 4.07 1.25 40.30
CA ARG A 35 3.88 1.45 38.86
C ARG A 35 5.18 1.76 38.13
N TYR A 36 6.04 2.59 38.72
CA TYR A 36 7.36 2.92 38.16
C TYR A 36 8.25 1.68 38.01
N PHE A 37 8.36 0.85 39.06
CA PHE A 37 9.16 -0.39 39.00
C PHE A 37 8.61 -1.38 37.97
N ASN A 38 7.28 -1.55 37.89
CA ASN A 38 6.68 -2.41 36.87
C ASN A 38 6.96 -1.91 35.45
N GLY A 39 6.91 -0.59 35.24
CA GLY A 39 7.29 0.04 33.97
C GLY A 39 8.76 -0.20 33.62
N LEU A 40 9.66 -0.07 34.60
CA LEU A 40 11.09 -0.31 34.41
C LEU A 40 11.37 -1.78 34.03
N LEU A 41 10.74 -2.73 34.71
CA LEU A 41 10.90 -4.16 34.41
C LEU A 41 10.36 -4.50 33.01
N TYR A 42 9.20 -3.97 32.64
CA TYR A 42 8.66 -4.17 31.28
C TYR A 42 9.58 -3.56 30.22
N ALA A 43 10.15 -2.37 30.46
CA ALA A 43 11.10 -1.76 29.53
C ALA A 43 12.38 -2.61 29.36
N GLN A 44 12.87 -3.25 30.43
CA GLN A 44 13.99 -4.18 30.35
C GLN A 44 13.64 -5.45 29.55
N GLU A 45 12.42 -5.99 29.72
CA GLU A 45 11.95 -7.13 28.93
C GLU A 45 11.84 -6.78 27.45
N LEU A 46 11.30 -5.61 27.12
CA LEU A 46 11.19 -5.14 25.74
C LEU A 46 12.57 -4.94 25.10
N ALA A 47 13.53 -4.38 25.83
CA ALA A 47 14.91 -4.24 25.35
C ALA A 47 15.55 -5.61 25.04
N ALA A 48 15.28 -6.63 25.87
CA ALA A 48 15.74 -7.99 25.60
C ALA A 48 15.07 -8.59 24.35
N VAL A 49 13.75 -8.38 24.18
CA VAL A 49 13.02 -8.81 22.97
C VAL A 49 13.61 -8.18 21.71
N GLN A 50 13.93 -6.88 21.74
CA GLN A 50 14.53 -6.19 20.59
C GLN A 50 15.86 -6.84 20.16
N ILE A 51 16.73 -7.20 21.12
CA ILE A 51 17.98 -7.91 20.82
C ILE A 51 17.70 -9.26 20.14
N TYR A 52 16.66 -9.98 20.57
CA TYR A 52 16.28 -11.24 19.94
C TYR A 52 15.64 -11.06 18.57
N VAL A 53 14.92 -9.96 18.34
CA VAL A 53 14.41 -9.59 17.01
C VAL A 53 15.58 -9.38 16.05
N ASP A 54 16.57 -8.58 16.44
CA ASP A 54 17.74 -8.29 15.60
C ASP A 54 18.53 -9.56 15.28
N GLN A 55 18.71 -10.45 16.27
CA GLN A 55 19.33 -11.77 16.06
C GLN A 55 18.51 -12.66 15.13
N THR A 56 17.18 -12.68 15.29
CA THR A 56 16.28 -13.47 14.45
C THR A 56 16.38 -13.03 13.00
N TYR A 57 16.42 -11.72 12.78
CA TYR A 57 16.59 -11.13 11.47
C TYR A 57 17.94 -11.45 10.84
N ALA A 58 19.04 -11.36 11.59
CA ALA A 58 20.35 -11.77 11.09
C ALA A 58 20.39 -13.26 10.69
N ILE A 59 19.71 -14.13 11.46
CA ILE A 59 19.58 -15.55 11.13
C ILE A 59 18.80 -15.74 9.82
N ILE A 60 17.65 -15.07 9.69
CA ILE A 60 16.82 -15.15 8.48
C ILE A 60 17.56 -14.62 7.26
N ASP A 61 18.32 -13.53 7.39
CA ASP A 61 19.18 -13.00 6.33
C ASP A 61 20.23 -14.02 5.90
N SER A 62 20.87 -14.70 6.86
CA SER A 62 21.84 -15.76 6.57
C SER A 62 21.20 -16.95 5.84
N MET A 63 20.02 -17.39 6.27
CA MET A 63 19.30 -18.51 5.65
C MET A 63 18.85 -18.16 4.22
N ALA A 64 18.41 -16.93 4.00
CA ALA A 64 17.98 -16.44 2.69
C ALA A 64 19.16 -16.28 1.71
N GLN A 65 20.36 -15.94 2.22
CA GLN A 65 21.58 -15.89 1.41
C GLN A 65 22.14 -17.27 1.07
N GLU A 66 21.94 -18.26 1.94
CA GLU A 66 22.36 -19.64 1.68
C GLU A 66 21.50 -20.27 0.57
N ASP A 67 20.18 -20.19 0.69
CA ASP A 67 19.24 -20.65 -0.33
C ASP A 67 17.87 -19.95 -0.15
N TRP A 68 17.46 -19.17 -1.14
CA TRP A 68 16.18 -18.44 -1.11
C TRP A 68 14.96 -19.36 -1.01
N THR A 69 15.07 -20.61 -1.48
CA THR A 69 13.99 -21.59 -1.39
C THR A 69 13.71 -22.03 0.04
N ASN A 70 14.67 -21.84 0.97
CA ASN A 70 14.45 -22.03 2.41
C ASN A 70 13.39 -21.07 2.97
N MET A 71 13.15 -19.94 2.33
CA MET A 71 12.15 -18.94 2.75
C MET A 71 10.73 -19.33 2.29
N ALA A 72 10.32 -20.58 2.47
CA ALA A 72 8.96 -21.01 2.09
C ALA A 72 7.90 -20.28 2.93
N VAL A 73 6.78 -19.90 2.31
CA VAL A 73 5.66 -19.24 3.01
C VAL A 73 5.11 -20.14 4.11
N GLY A 74 4.89 -19.59 5.30
CA GLY A 74 4.41 -20.35 6.45
C GLY A 74 4.76 -19.75 7.81
N GLN A 75 4.47 -20.48 8.87
CA GLN A 75 4.81 -20.14 10.26
C GLN A 75 5.81 -21.13 10.81
N TYR A 76 6.86 -20.62 11.44
CA TYR A 76 8.03 -21.40 11.84
C TYR A 76 8.58 -20.98 13.20
N GLY A 77 9.19 -21.93 13.90
CA GLY A 77 10.24 -21.63 14.87
C GLY A 77 11.62 -21.68 14.21
N LEU A 78 12.67 -21.34 14.96
CA LEU A 78 14.05 -21.54 14.54
C LEU A 78 14.73 -22.66 15.33
N ILE A 79 15.45 -23.53 14.61
CA ILE A 79 16.22 -24.64 15.16
C ILE A 79 17.68 -24.49 14.74
N TYR A 80 18.59 -24.66 15.70
CA TYR A 80 20.03 -24.71 15.44
C TYR A 80 20.52 -26.15 15.55
N SER A 81 20.96 -26.72 14.43
CA SER A 81 21.47 -28.09 14.37
C SER A 81 22.56 -28.20 13.30
N GLY A 82 23.58 -29.01 13.55
CA GLY A 82 24.67 -29.21 12.58
C GLY A 82 25.48 -27.94 12.26
N GLY A 83 25.43 -26.92 13.13
CA GLY A 83 26.11 -25.64 12.91
C GLY A 83 25.33 -24.62 12.07
N ILE A 84 24.11 -24.95 11.66
CA ILE A 84 23.29 -24.13 10.77
C ILE A 84 21.93 -23.86 11.42
N TRP A 85 21.38 -22.69 11.15
CA TRP A 85 20.01 -22.33 11.53
C TRP A 85 19.03 -22.75 10.45
N SER A 86 17.90 -23.31 10.84
CA SER A 86 16.84 -23.74 9.94
C SER A 86 15.47 -23.44 10.52
N PHE A 87 14.46 -23.36 9.66
CA PHE A 87 13.07 -23.31 10.09
C PHE A 87 12.64 -24.67 10.63
N GLY A 88 11.89 -24.68 11.72
CA GLY A 88 11.30 -25.91 12.24
C GLY A 88 10.26 -25.67 13.33
N GLY A 89 9.28 -26.58 13.42
CA GLY A 89 8.10 -26.38 14.26
C GLY A 89 7.29 -25.14 13.87
N SER A 90 6.29 -24.78 14.67
CA SER A 90 5.47 -23.57 14.48
C SER A 90 5.96 -22.36 15.30
N SER A 91 6.85 -22.61 16.26
CA SER A 91 7.43 -21.65 17.19
C SER A 91 8.60 -22.28 17.94
N ASP A 92 9.46 -21.46 18.54
CA ASP A 92 10.55 -21.91 19.42
C ASP A 92 10.59 -21.10 20.73
N ILE A 93 11.32 -21.60 21.73
CA ILE A 93 11.41 -20.96 23.06
C ILE A 93 12.85 -20.51 23.32
N ILE A 94 13.04 -19.21 23.49
CA ILE A 94 14.32 -18.59 23.83
C ILE A 94 14.44 -18.45 25.35
N LYS A 95 15.54 -18.97 25.89
CA LYS A 95 15.90 -18.90 27.33
C LYS A 95 14.77 -19.35 28.28
N SER A 96 13.93 -20.28 27.84
CA SER A 96 12.77 -20.79 28.58
C SER A 96 11.75 -19.71 28.99
N LYS A 97 11.76 -18.54 28.32
CA LYS A 97 10.90 -17.39 28.68
C LYS A 97 10.13 -16.83 27.49
N TYR A 98 10.80 -16.61 26.36
CA TYR A 98 10.20 -15.94 25.20
C TYR A 98 9.84 -16.97 24.15
N THR A 99 8.56 -17.07 23.82
CA THR A 99 8.09 -17.88 22.68
C THR A 99 8.19 -17.02 21.43
N ARG A 100 8.97 -17.47 20.45
CA ARG A 100 9.16 -16.82 19.16
C ARG A 100 8.41 -17.57 18.08
N GLN A 101 7.73 -16.85 17.20
CA GLN A 101 7.19 -17.37 15.95
C GLN A 101 7.62 -16.46 14.81
N VAL A 102 8.13 -17.04 13.73
CA VAL A 102 8.48 -16.37 12.48
C VAL A 102 7.43 -16.72 11.45
N SER A 103 6.81 -15.72 10.83
CA SER A 103 5.90 -15.89 9.71
C SER A 103 6.55 -15.34 8.45
N VAL A 104 6.58 -16.17 7.41
CA VAL A 104 7.01 -15.80 6.06
C VAL A 104 5.76 -15.70 5.20
N ALA A 105 5.53 -14.54 4.59
CA ALA A 105 4.41 -14.31 3.70
C ALA A 105 4.91 -13.87 2.31
N ALA A 106 4.20 -14.31 1.27
CA ALA A 106 4.37 -13.79 -0.08
C ALA A 106 3.91 -12.33 -0.15
N VAL A 107 4.51 -11.57 -1.06
CA VAL A 107 4.18 -10.17 -1.32
C VAL A 107 3.71 -10.05 -2.77
N GLN A 108 2.79 -9.13 -3.05
CA GLN A 108 2.33 -8.83 -4.41
C GLN A 108 2.80 -7.44 -4.83
N ARG A 109 3.02 -7.25 -6.14
CA ARG A 109 3.26 -5.94 -6.74
C ARG A 109 2.18 -5.58 -7.74
N ASP A 110 1.80 -4.31 -7.76
CA ASP A 110 0.97 -3.74 -8.82
C ASP A 110 1.80 -3.39 -10.08
N ASP A 111 1.13 -2.85 -11.10
CA ASP A 111 1.72 -2.47 -12.38
C ASP A 111 2.76 -1.32 -12.23
N ASN A 112 2.68 -0.57 -11.12
CA ASN A 112 3.61 0.48 -10.72
C ASN A 112 4.77 -0.05 -9.86
N CYS A 113 5.00 -1.36 -9.85
CA CYS A 113 6.01 -2.02 -9.02
C CYS A 113 5.83 -1.79 -7.50
N GLN A 114 4.69 -1.27 -7.02
CA GLN A 114 4.48 -1.01 -5.60
C GLN A 114 4.01 -2.27 -4.89
N VAL A 115 4.51 -2.47 -3.67
CA VAL A 115 4.06 -3.59 -2.83
C VAL A 115 2.62 -3.36 -2.38
N VAL A 116 1.72 -4.28 -2.73
CA VAL A 116 0.30 -4.26 -2.39
C VAL A 116 -0.10 -5.53 -1.62
N PHE A 117 -1.14 -5.41 -0.79
CA PHE A 117 -1.66 -6.53 0.01
C PHE A 117 -2.53 -7.50 -0.80
N SER A 118 -3.14 -7.01 -1.88
CA SER A 118 -4.03 -7.78 -2.76
C SER A 118 -4.19 -7.08 -4.11
N GLY A 119 -4.53 -7.83 -5.15
CA GLY A 119 -4.82 -7.28 -6.47
C GLY A 119 -3.58 -7.07 -7.35
N GLY A 120 -2.41 -7.45 -6.86
CA GLY A 120 -1.17 -7.47 -7.63
C GLY A 120 -0.77 -8.88 -8.06
N ILE A 121 0.41 -8.98 -8.67
CA ILE A 121 1.05 -10.24 -9.02
C ILE A 121 2.08 -10.59 -7.94
N GLU A 122 2.15 -11.85 -7.54
CA GLU A 122 3.14 -12.32 -6.57
C GLU A 122 4.57 -12.00 -7.01
N ASP A 123 5.35 -11.43 -6.10
CA ASP A 123 6.77 -11.10 -6.27
C ASP A 123 7.62 -12.26 -5.73
N PRO A 124 8.28 -13.05 -6.60
CA PRO A 124 9.12 -14.18 -6.18
C PRO A 124 10.36 -13.71 -5.39
N ASP A 125 10.77 -12.46 -5.56
CA ASP A 125 12.02 -11.92 -5.02
C ASP A 125 11.83 -11.15 -3.71
N THR A 126 10.58 -10.91 -3.28
CA THR A 126 10.30 -10.20 -2.02
C THR A 126 9.35 -11.00 -1.14
N LYS A 127 9.74 -11.15 0.13
CA LYS A 127 8.91 -11.80 1.16
C LYS A 127 8.75 -10.88 2.35
N MET A 128 7.58 -10.92 2.99
CA MET A 128 7.34 -10.24 4.26
C MET A 128 7.66 -11.21 5.39
N ILE A 129 8.56 -10.80 6.27
CA ILE A 129 8.94 -11.54 7.46
C ILE A 129 8.32 -10.84 8.65
N ALA A 130 7.45 -11.54 9.38
CA ALA A 130 6.89 -11.08 10.65
C ALA A 130 7.38 -11.98 11.79
N VAL A 131 7.96 -11.39 12.82
CA VAL A 131 8.42 -12.09 14.03
C VAL A 131 7.55 -11.67 15.19
N GLN A 132 6.89 -12.64 15.82
CA GLN A 132 6.09 -12.46 17.02
C GLN A 132 6.83 -13.05 18.22
N PHE A 133 6.84 -12.29 19.31
CA PHE A 133 7.30 -12.74 20.62
C PHE A 133 6.16 -12.73 21.62
N ALA A 134 6.00 -13.82 22.37
CA ALA A 134 5.06 -13.92 23.48
C ALA A 134 5.78 -14.38 24.76
N TRP A 135 5.53 -13.72 25.89
CA TRP A 135 6.13 -14.09 27.18
C TRP A 135 5.23 -13.75 28.35
N ASN A 136 5.48 -14.39 29.49
CA ASN A 136 4.84 -14.04 30.75
C ASN A 136 5.67 -12.93 31.42
N GLY A 137 5.19 -11.70 31.31
CA GLY A 137 5.81 -10.53 31.94
C GLY A 137 5.35 -10.34 33.38
N VAL A 138 5.99 -9.41 34.08
CA VAL A 138 5.69 -9.09 35.50
C VAL A 138 4.25 -8.63 35.72
N THR A 139 3.63 -8.03 34.69
CA THR A 139 2.24 -7.54 34.72
C THR A 139 1.25 -8.45 33.99
N GLY A 140 1.65 -9.68 33.67
CA GLY A 140 0.86 -10.65 32.91
C GLY A 140 1.46 -10.96 31.55
N ASN A 141 0.70 -11.70 30.73
CA ASN A 141 1.15 -12.14 29.41
C ASN A 141 1.33 -10.93 28.48
N LYS A 142 2.43 -10.93 27.73
CA LYS A 142 2.81 -9.91 26.76
C LYS A 142 3.02 -10.55 25.40
N ASN A 143 2.69 -9.79 24.35
CA ASN A 143 3.00 -10.12 22.98
C ASN A 143 3.51 -8.88 22.26
N GLU A 144 4.49 -9.06 21.38
CA GLU A 144 5.00 -8.00 20.51
C GLU A 144 5.22 -8.59 19.12
N SER A 145 5.04 -7.79 18.08
CA SER A 145 5.20 -8.23 16.69
C SER A 145 5.99 -7.20 15.91
N PHE A 146 6.92 -7.69 15.11
CA PHE A 146 7.83 -6.91 14.29
C PHE A 146 7.77 -7.45 12.88
N SER A 147 7.82 -6.59 11.88
CA SER A 147 7.83 -7.03 10.49
C SER A 147 8.81 -6.23 9.66
N ARG A 148 9.40 -6.88 8.66
CA ARG A 148 10.20 -6.23 7.62
C ARG A 148 10.08 -7.00 6.30
N TYR A 149 10.39 -6.33 5.21
CA TYR A 149 10.57 -6.98 3.92
C TYR A 149 11.99 -7.55 3.81
N LEU A 150 12.08 -8.71 3.17
CA LEU A 150 13.31 -9.36 2.79
C LEU A 150 13.31 -9.48 1.26
N THR A 151 14.38 -9.06 0.61
CA THR A 151 14.49 -9.05 -0.86
C THR A 151 15.71 -9.83 -1.33
N HIS A 152 15.51 -10.68 -2.33
CA HIS A 152 16.53 -11.47 -3.00
C HIS A 152 17.26 -10.64 -4.05
N TRP A 153 18.24 -9.85 -3.61
CA TRP A 153 18.96 -8.93 -4.50
C TRP A 153 20.03 -9.60 -5.38
N GLN A 154 20.47 -10.82 -5.05
CA GLN A 154 21.59 -11.48 -5.72
C GLN A 154 21.22 -12.14 -7.04
N ALA A 155 20.00 -12.69 -7.14
CA ALA A 155 19.49 -13.31 -8.36
C ALA A 155 17.98 -13.06 -8.46
N PRO A 156 17.57 -11.81 -8.77
CA PRO A 156 16.15 -11.51 -8.95
C PRO A 156 15.59 -12.31 -10.14
N GLU A 157 14.56 -13.10 -9.90
CA GLU A 157 13.84 -13.85 -10.94
C GLU A 157 12.92 -12.93 -11.76
N ARG A 158 12.47 -11.84 -11.15
CA ARG A 158 11.73 -10.76 -11.79
C ARG A 158 12.42 -9.43 -11.55
N THR A 159 12.92 -8.84 -12.62
CA THR A 159 12.99 -7.38 -12.69
C THR A 159 11.57 -6.89 -12.84
N CYS A 160 11.01 -6.26 -11.81
CA CYS A 160 9.80 -5.49 -11.99
C CYS A 160 10.14 -4.38 -13.00
N VAL A 161 9.59 -4.49 -14.21
CA VAL A 161 9.65 -3.42 -15.19
C VAL A 161 8.33 -2.70 -15.02
N GLU A 162 8.39 -1.43 -14.63
CA GLU A 162 7.19 -0.59 -14.56
C GLU A 162 6.47 -0.70 -15.90
N ALA A 163 5.26 -1.22 -15.85
CA ALA A 163 4.44 -1.31 -17.04
C ALA A 163 4.21 0.10 -17.60
N GLN A 164 4.17 0.25 -18.91
CA GLN A 164 3.95 1.54 -19.55
C GLN A 164 2.64 2.20 -19.05
N ALA A 165 1.59 1.42 -18.78
CA ALA A 165 0.34 1.92 -18.22
C ALA A 165 0.48 2.52 -16.81
N GLY A 166 1.45 2.07 -16.02
CA GLY A 166 1.74 2.63 -14.70
C GLY A 166 2.25 4.08 -14.79
N ASN A 167 2.94 4.42 -15.88
CA ASN A 167 3.45 5.76 -16.16
C ASN A 167 2.43 6.66 -16.87
N LEU A 168 1.31 6.10 -17.36
CA LEU A 168 0.25 6.86 -18.00
C LEU A 168 -0.74 7.41 -16.97
N VAL A 169 -0.92 8.72 -17.01
CA VAL A 169 -2.08 9.40 -16.43
C VAL A 169 -3.05 9.75 -17.56
N LEU A 170 -4.25 9.16 -17.50
CA LEU A 170 -5.37 9.49 -18.35
C LEU A 170 -6.28 10.44 -17.56
N ASN A 171 -6.13 11.74 -17.73
CA ASN A 171 -6.91 12.72 -16.98
C ASN A 171 -8.23 13.01 -17.70
N ILE A 172 -9.33 12.68 -17.03
CA ILE A 172 -10.71 12.88 -17.50
C ILE A 172 -11.47 13.96 -16.71
N ASP A 173 -10.85 14.63 -15.74
CA ASP A 173 -11.52 15.57 -14.83
C ASP A 173 -12.17 16.76 -15.54
N ASN A 174 -11.53 17.22 -16.62
CA ASN A 174 -12.02 18.33 -17.45
C ASN A 174 -12.70 17.83 -18.74
N SER A 175 -12.93 16.51 -18.85
CA SER A 175 -13.58 15.97 -20.03
C SER A 175 -15.03 16.45 -20.09
N SER A 176 -15.48 16.81 -21.29
CA SER A 176 -16.83 17.28 -21.54
C SER A 176 -17.30 16.87 -22.93
N ILE A 177 -18.60 16.98 -23.16
CA ILE A 177 -19.19 16.81 -24.48
C ILE A 177 -19.23 18.16 -25.19
N ASP A 178 -18.76 18.19 -26.44
CA ASP A 178 -18.72 19.41 -27.24
C ASP A 178 -20.12 19.99 -27.52
N ALA A 179 -20.16 21.23 -28.02
CA ALA A 179 -21.43 21.92 -28.33
C ALA A 179 -22.30 21.16 -29.36
N THR A 180 -21.71 20.31 -30.21
CA THR A 180 -22.46 19.48 -31.17
C THR A 180 -23.05 18.21 -30.56
N ARG A 181 -22.65 17.90 -29.32
CA ARG A 181 -23.03 16.72 -28.54
C ARG A 181 -22.53 15.39 -29.09
N LYS A 182 -21.45 15.44 -29.86
CA LYS A 182 -20.95 14.32 -30.66
C LYS A 182 -19.46 14.09 -30.48
N SER A 183 -18.76 14.92 -29.71
CA SER A 183 -17.36 14.69 -29.39
C SER A 183 -17.14 14.75 -27.89
N ILE A 184 -16.27 13.88 -27.39
CA ILE A 184 -15.62 14.07 -26.09
C ILE A 184 -14.37 14.93 -26.33
N VAL A 185 -14.20 15.94 -25.49
CA VAL A 185 -13.07 16.88 -25.50
C VAL A 185 -12.56 17.10 -24.09
N GLY A 186 -11.33 17.60 -23.92
CA GLY A 186 -10.79 17.95 -22.59
C GLY A 186 -10.20 16.76 -21.80
N THR A 187 -10.00 15.62 -22.47
CA THR A 187 -9.23 14.50 -21.93
C THR A 187 -7.75 14.72 -22.23
N VAL A 188 -6.88 14.51 -21.24
CA VAL A 188 -5.43 14.71 -21.36
C VAL A 188 -4.72 13.40 -21.07
N LEU A 189 -3.75 13.05 -21.92
CA LEU A 189 -2.82 11.96 -21.70
C LEU A 189 -1.49 12.53 -21.22
N SER A 190 -0.99 12.07 -20.08
CA SER A 190 0.29 12.52 -19.53
C SER A 190 1.18 11.32 -19.22
N ASN A 191 2.45 11.41 -19.61
CA ASN A 191 3.47 10.45 -19.19
C ASN A 191 4.21 11.02 -17.99
N GLU A 192 3.92 10.54 -16.78
CA GLU A 192 4.59 10.95 -15.55
C GLU A 192 5.86 10.13 -15.26
N GLY A 193 6.17 9.16 -16.11
CA GLY A 193 7.35 8.31 -16.01
C GLY A 193 8.62 8.92 -16.61
N VAL A 194 9.68 8.10 -16.59
CA VAL A 194 11.00 8.42 -17.16
C VAL A 194 11.31 7.70 -18.48
N ILE A 195 10.38 6.85 -18.94
CA ILE A 195 10.47 6.09 -20.19
C ILE A 195 9.32 6.49 -21.12
N SER A 196 9.50 6.38 -22.43
CA SER A 196 8.42 6.64 -23.38
C SER A 196 7.35 5.54 -23.28
N ILE A 197 6.11 5.95 -23.46
CA ILE A 197 4.92 5.07 -23.49
C ILE A 197 4.45 4.98 -24.94
N THR A 198 4.00 3.82 -25.38
CA THR A 198 3.35 3.67 -26.68
C THR A 198 1.95 3.16 -26.46
N ILE A 199 0.93 3.93 -26.85
CA ILE A 199 -0.44 3.44 -26.90
C ILE A 199 -0.63 2.74 -28.25
N ASP A 200 -0.86 1.44 -28.20
CA ASP A 200 -1.09 0.56 -29.34
C ASP A 200 -2.59 0.53 -29.69
N LYS A 201 -3.45 0.45 -28.66
CA LYS A 201 -4.90 0.32 -28.86
C LYS A 201 -5.71 1.14 -27.88
N MET A 202 -6.95 1.41 -28.25
CA MET A 202 -7.94 2.01 -27.37
C MET A 202 -9.27 1.26 -27.44
N ILE A 203 -9.92 1.10 -26.29
CA ILE A 203 -11.28 0.59 -26.17
C ILE A 203 -12.10 1.70 -25.53
N ILE A 204 -13.13 2.16 -26.25
CA ILE A 204 -14.04 3.20 -25.75
C ILE A 204 -15.42 2.57 -25.65
N THR A 205 -16.03 2.66 -24.46
CA THR A 205 -17.43 2.26 -24.25
C THR A 205 -18.26 3.48 -23.90
N TRP A 206 -19.49 3.53 -24.41
CA TRP A 206 -20.50 4.53 -24.10
C TRP A 206 -21.89 3.89 -24.06
N THR A 207 -22.83 4.54 -23.36
CA THR A 207 -24.18 4.00 -23.11
C THR A 207 -25.21 4.43 -24.15
N GLU A 208 -25.08 5.62 -24.75
CA GLU A 208 -26.06 6.12 -25.72
C GLU A 208 -25.89 5.51 -27.13
N PRO A 209 -26.95 5.50 -27.97
CA PRO A 209 -26.86 5.02 -29.35
C PRO A 209 -25.93 5.89 -30.21
N GLY A 210 -25.06 5.24 -30.96
CA GLY A 210 -24.16 5.88 -31.91
C GLY A 210 -22.96 5.01 -32.19
N ASN A 211 -22.24 5.32 -33.26
CA ASN A 211 -20.95 4.71 -33.56
C ASN A 211 -19.84 5.76 -33.50
N MET A 212 -18.67 5.33 -33.04
CA MET A 212 -17.46 6.14 -33.06
C MET A 212 -16.93 6.26 -34.49
N VAL A 213 -16.39 7.44 -34.83
CA VAL A 213 -15.99 7.82 -36.19
C VAL A 213 -14.50 8.15 -36.29
N PHE A 214 -13.93 8.85 -35.32
CA PHE A 214 -12.48 9.08 -35.28
C PHE A 214 -11.98 9.41 -33.87
N ILE A 215 -10.68 9.21 -33.67
CA ILE A 215 -9.91 9.62 -32.50
C ILE A 215 -8.79 10.54 -32.98
N LYS A 216 -8.72 11.74 -32.38
CA LYS A 216 -7.71 12.75 -32.66
C LYS A 216 -6.95 13.12 -31.39
N ILE A 217 -5.62 13.13 -31.48
CA ILE A 217 -4.69 13.48 -30.40
C ILE A 217 -3.71 14.51 -30.96
N ASP A 218 -3.50 15.61 -30.23
CA ASP A 218 -2.63 16.73 -30.60
C ASP A 218 -2.73 17.15 -32.09
N GLY A 219 -3.97 17.37 -32.54
CA GLY A 219 -4.33 17.79 -33.89
C GLY A 219 -4.38 16.67 -34.95
N THR A 220 -3.84 15.49 -34.65
CA THR A 220 -3.62 14.39 -35.62
C THR A 220 -4.59 13.23 -35.41
N ASN A 221 -5.16 12.69 -36.51
CA ASN A 221 -6.01 11.50 -36.41
C ASN A 221 -5.13 10.27 -36.19
N TYR A 222 -5.40 9.52 -35.11
CA TYR A 222 -4.74 8.25 -34.79
C TYR A 222 -5.62 7.04 -35.09
N TRP A 223 -6.93 7.27 -35.21
CA TRP A 223 -7.85 6.33 -35.86
C TRP A 223 -8.97 7.09 -36.55
N HIS A 224 -9.42 6.63 -37.72
CA HIS A 224 -10.51 7.25 -38.44
C HIS A 224 -11.22 6.27 -39.38
N ALA A 225 -12.54 6.16 -39.20
CA ALA A 225 -13.43 5.19 -39.83
C ALA A 225 -13.30 5.07 -41.36
N THR A 226 -13.03 6.17 -42.06
CA THR A 226 -13.00 6.17 -43.55
C THR A 226 -11.68 6.52 -44.19
N SER A 227 -10.66 6.98 -43.44
CA SER A 227 -9.41 7.44 -44.05
C SER A 227 -8.33 6.36 -44.08
N GLY A 228 -8.62 5.16 -43.54
CA GLY A 228 -7.67 4.04 -43.47
C GLY A 228 -6.58 4.23 -42.42
N VAL A 229 -6.77 5.16 -41.48
CA VAL A 229 -5.87 5.36 -40.34
C VAL A 229 -6.36 4.50 -39.18
N GLY A 230 -5.52 3.56 -38.75
CA GLY A 230 -5.87 2.54 -37.77
C GLY A 230 -6.89 1.51 -38.28
N LEU A 231 -7.23 0.55 -37.42
CA LEU A 231 -8.19 -0.52 -37.65
C LEU A 231 -9.12 -0.66 -36.44
N PRO A 232 -10.31 -1.26 -36.60
CA PRO A 232 -10.98 -1.63 -37.85
C PRO A 232 -11.50 -0.41 -38.65
N ILE A 233 -11.70 -0.61 -39.95
CA ILE A 233 -12.31 0.39 -40.85
C ILE A 233 -13.84 0.41 -40.65
N GLY A 234 -14.45 1.58 -40.85
CA GLY A 234 -15.87 1.81 -40.65
C GLY A 234 -16.17 2.43 -39.29
N SER A 235 -17.39 2.96 -39.14
CA SER A 235 -17.84 3.45 -37.84
C SER A 235 -18.03 2.28 -36.89
N GLN A 236 -17.53 2.40 -35.65
CA GLN A 236 -17.45 1.28 -34.73
C GLN A 236 -18.45 1.40 -33.59
N PRO A 237 -19.10 0.30 -33.18
CA PRO A 237 -19.97 0.28 -32.02
C PRO A 237 -19.18 0.38 -30.72
N SER A 238 -19.89 0.68 -29.63
CA SER A 238 -19.37 0.74 -28.26
C SER A 238 -18.60 -0.54 -27.88
N GLY A 239 -17.42 -0.36 -27.28
CA GLY A 239 -16.56 -1.45 -26.78
C GLY A 239 -15.75 -2.19 -27.84
N THR A 240 -15.70 -1.70 -29.07
CA THR A 240 -14.79 -2.24 -30.09
C THR A 240 -13.35 -1.91 -29.75
N GLU A 241 -12.45 -2.89 -29.87
CA GLU A 241 -11.00 -2.67 -29.81
C GLU A 241 -10.55 -1.92 -31.07
N ILE A 242 -10.03 -0.71 -30.87
CA ILE A 242 -9.49 0.14 -31.91
C ILE A 242 -7.97 0.04 -31.87
N ASP A 243 -7.42 -0.57 -32.91
CA ASP A 243 -5.99 -0.56 -33.22
C ASP A 243 -5.65 0.81 -33.82
N ILE A 244 -5.08 1.69 -32.98
CA ILE A 244 -4.72 3.04 -33.41
C ILE A 244 -3.36 2.98 -34.10
N VAL A 245 -2.98 4.03 -34.82
CA VAL A 245 -1.57 4.18 -35.16
C VAL A 245 -0.81 4.40 -33.85
N ASP A 246 0.24 3.62 -33.59
CA ASP A 246 1.06 3.72 -32.38
C ASP A 246 1.32 5.17 -31.98
N PHE A 247 0.79 5.57 -30.83
CA PHE A 247 0.99 6.91 -30.30
C PHE A 247 2.05 6.88 -29.21
N VAL A 248 3.16 7.58 -29.44
CA VAL A 248 4.29 7.64 -28.50
C VAL A 248 4.19 8.89 -27.64
N LEU A 249 4.14 8.70 -26.31
CA LEU A 249 4.22 9.76 -25.33
C LEU A 249 5.62 9.83 -24.74
N GLU A 250 6.31 10.93 -24.99
CA GLU A 250 7.63 11.17 -24.42
C GLU A 250 7.54 11.44 -22.90
N PRO A 251 8.59 11.08 -22.12
CA PRO A 251 8.62 11.30 -20.67
C PRO A 251 8.34 12.74 -20.25
N GLY A 252 7.46 12.92 -19.27
CA GLY A 252 7.12 14.23 -18.70
C GLY A 252 6.26 15.13 -19.60
N LEU A 253 5.80 14.65 -20.76
CA LEU A 253 4.93 15.40 -21.66
C LEU A 253 3.46 15.05 -21.45
N SER A 254 2.60 15.98 -21.88
CA SER A 254 1.15 15.82 -21.89
C SER A 254 0.61 16.17 -23.27
N TYR A 255 -0.42 15.44 -23.70
CA TYR A 255 -1.07 15.58 -24.99
C TYR A 255 -2.58 15.57 -24.82
N ASP A 256 -3.25 16.48 -25.50
CA ASP A 256 -4.71 16.55 -25.48
C ASP A 256 -5.29 15.51 -26.45
N ILE A 257 -6.26 14.73 -25.98
CA ILE A 257 -7.19 14.03 -26.87
C ILE A 257 -8.19 15.08 -27.33
N ASP A 258 -7.95 15.67 -28.50
CA ASP A 258 -8.78 16.76 -29.02
C ASP A 258 -10.22 16.31 -29.18
N ASN A 259 -10.43 15.10 -29.73
CA ASN A 259 -11.74 14.62 -30.09
C ASN A 259 -11.79 13.09 -30.11
N ILE A 260 -12.75 12.53 -29.37
CA ILE A 260 -13.33 11.22 -29.65
C ILE A 260 -14.71 11.47 -30.25
N ARG A 261 -14.88 11.24 -31.56
CA ARG A 261 -16.07 11.65 -32.32
C ARG A 261 -17.05 10.51 -32.53
N PHE A 262 -18.35 10.81 -32.42
CA PHE A 262 -19.48 9.94 -32.71
C PHE A 262 -20.32 10.43 -33.90
N ASP A 263 -21.03 9.51 -34.56
CA ASP A 263 -21.96 9.82 -35.66
C ASP A 263 -23.30 10.41 -35.15
N SER A 264 -23.66 10.08 -33.92
CA SER A 264 -24.92 10.41 -33.24
C SER A 264 -24.63 11.17 -31.95
N LYS A 265 -25.67 11.80 -31.39
CA LYS A 265 -25.51 12.52 -30.13
C LYS A 265 -25.34 11.53 -28.98
N VAL A 266 -24.40 11.81 -28.10
CA VAL A 266 -24.05 10.96 -26.95
C VAL A 266 -24.17 11.72 -25.62
N ASP A 267 -24.90 12.85 -25.59
CA ASP A 267 -25.14 13.60 -24.37
C ASP A 267 -25.85 12.75 -23.31
N GLY A 268 -25.36 12.83 -22.08
CA GLY A 268 -25.84 12.00 -20.98
C GLY A 268 -25.21 10.60 -20.90
N SER A 269 -24.28 10.24 -21.79
CA SER A 269 -23.58 8.96 -21.70
C SER A 269 -22.67 8.89 -20.47
N GLU A 270 -22.47 7.67 -19.97
CA GLU A 270 -21.25 7.33 -19.23
C GLU A 270 -20.23 6.80 -20.24
N VAL A 271 -18.98 7.26 -20.17
CA VAL A 271 -17.92 6.82 -21.08
C VAL A 271 -16.78 6.19 -20.28
N THR A 272 -16.33 5.03 -20.72
CA THR A 272 -15.08 4.42 -20.26
C THR A 272 -14.05 4.47 -21.38
N ILE A 273 -12.86 4.96 -21.07
CA ILE A 273 -11.71 4.98 -21.98
C ILE A 273 -10.65 4.05 -21.40
N THR A 274 -10.31 3.02 -22.17
CA THR A 274 -9.21 2.10 -21.87
C THR A 274 -8.12 2.26 -22.93
N ALA A 275 -6.92 2.62 -22.52
CA ALA A 275 -5.73 2.61 -23.35
C ALA A 275 -4.94 1.32 -23.12
N VAL A 276 -4.50 0.67 -24.20
CA VAL A 276 -3.66 -0.53 -24.21
C VAL A 276 -2.29 -0.14 -24.75
N MET A 277 -1.25 -0.42 -23.98
CA MET A 277 0.12 -0.04 -24.33
C MET A 277 0.80 -1.09 -25.21
N GLY A 278 1.93 -0.73 -25.82
CA GLY A 278 2.74 -1.64 -26.63
C GLY A 278 3.34 -2.82 -25.85
N ASP A 279 3.45 -2.72 -24.53
CA ASP A 279 3.82 -3.83 -23.64
C ASP A 279 2.62 -4.69 -23.18
N GLY A 280 1.41 -4.36 -23.66
CA GLY A 280 0.15 -5.04 -23.34
C GLY A 280 -0.50 -4.61 -22.02
N SER A 281 0.12 -3.71 -21.25
CA SER A 281 -0.49 -3.15 -20.04
C SER A 281 -1.64 -2.20 -20.39
N THR A 282 -2.58 -2.01 -19.46
CA THR A 282 -3.79 -1.22 -19.74
C THR A 282 -4.06 -0.17 -18.67
N LYS A 283 -4.51 1.01 -19.08
CA LYS A 283 -5.03 2.06 -18.19
C LYS A 283 -6.49 2.34 -18.54
N THR A 284 -7.37 2.32 -17.54
CA THR A 284 -8.81 2.57 -17.75
C THR A 284 -9.29 3.68 -16.86
N GLU A 285 -10.04 4.63 -17.42
CA GLU A 285 -10.72 5.69 -16.67
C GLU A 285 -12.18 5.76 -17.08
N VAL A 286 -13.03 6.05 -16.11
CA VAL A 286 -14.49 6.14 -16.29
C VAL A 286 -14.94 7.52 -15.90
N THR A 287 -15.66 8.13 -16.81
CA THR A 287 -16.18 9.47 -16.64
C THR A 287 -17.31 9.46 -15.63
N THR A 288 -17.37 10.44 -14.74
CA THR A 288 -18.42 10.50 -13.73
C THR A 288 -19.81 10.70 -14.38
N PRO A 289 -20.87 10.01 -13.91
CA PRO A 289 -22.17 10.06 -14.57
C PRO A 289 -22.95 11.36 -14.29
N PRO A 290 -23.87 11.77 -15.20
CA PRO A 290 -23.81 11.69 -16.66
C PRO A 290 -23.15 12.95 -17.24
N PHE A 291 -22.51 12.83 -18.41
CA PHE A 291 -21.97 13.98 -19.14
C PHE A 291 -23.07 14.96 -19.55
N ILE A 292 -23.08 16.13 -18.93
CA ILE A 292 -23.94 17.27 -19.30
C ILE A 292 -22.99 18.40 -19.75
N PRO A 293 -23.30 19.14 -20.83
CA PRO A 293 -22.45 20.24 -21.33
C PRO A 293 -22.24 21.37 -20.31
#